data_AF-A0A5E8GTZ0-F1
#
_entry.id   AF-A0A5E8GTZ0-F1
#
_cell.length_a   1.000
_cell.length_b   1.000
_cell.length_c   1.000
_cell.angle_alpha   90.00
_cell.angle_beta   90.00
_cell.angle_gamma   90.00
#
_symmetry.space_group_name_H-M   'P 1'
#
loop_
_entity.id
_entity.type
_entity.pdbx_description
1 polymer ?
#
loop_
_entity_poly.entity_id
_entity_poly.type
_entity_poly.pdbx_seq_one_letter_code
_entity_poly.pdbx_strand_id
1 'polypeptide(L)'
;MAVPRYPEISGELVDDTFFVSSYREYYGLSGNDTFWTYDYNYASLLSGGLGNDTYNVFDGAYVLIHDTGGTDIVRAIGTTLSDPDLYVAYLDNQHLLVANYRTQHVVAVADWFNPEKRIEYFEFFEGIFTYDQVNNVIQSAPNFLGNYSTDVYGSTVLGISATAADVINYVTSITQREAEITGAEFTEFLPDFSGTQGTDLVRFYNTGTDAFFYTANVDEALSVQTNLPYFTYQGRPFNVVDVWDNTEQDAEAIFRFLNQSTGGHFFTDSEAERDYIINNPDNSGFLANFRYEGAVFKAFDEGGAGRVAVHRLYDPETGSHALSTSEAEIVGLQANGFQYEHVAFWAYS
;
A
#
# COMPACT_ATOMS: atom_id res chain seq x y z
N MET A 1 -9.29 6.93 20.03
CA MET A 1 -9.31 7.88 18.91
C MET A 1 -8.44 9.07 19.26
N ALA A 2 -7.31 9.22 18.58
CA ALA A 2 -6.57 10.47 18.58
C ALA A 2 -7.47 11.52 17.90
N VAL A 3 -7.54 12.72 18.48
CA VAL A 3 -8.36 13.80 17.89
C VAL A 3 -7.54 14.39 16.75
N PRO A 4 -8.07 14.43 15.50
CA PRO A 4 -7.42 15.12 14.39
C PRO A 4 -7.07 16.54 14.82
N ARG A 5 -5.84 16.94 14.51
CA ARG A 5 -5.31 18.24 14.89
C ARG A 5 -5.98 19.36 14.11
N TYR A 6 -6.35 19.06 12.87
CA TYR A 6 -7.08 19.94 11.97
C TYR A 6 -8.32 19.25 11.41
N PRO A 7 -9.24 20.01 10.76
CA PRO A 7 -10.34 19.40 10.02
C PRO A 7 -9.84 18.39 8.99
N GLU A 8 -10.36 17.17 9.10
CA GLU A 8 -10.10 16.03 8.22
C GLU A 8 -10.85 16.19 6.89
N ILE A 9 -10.20 15.82 5.80
CA ILE A 9 -10.76 15.62 4.46
C ILE A 9 -10.22 14.28 3.97
N SER A 10 -11.10 13.31 3.78
CA SER A 10 -10.75 12.05 3.13
C SER A 10 -11.20 12.05 1.67
N GLY A 11 -10.45 11.33 0.85
CA GLY A 11 -10.84 10.87 -0.47
C GLY A 11 -11.84 9.72 -0.41
N GLU A 12 -12.12 9.19 -1.58
CA GLU A 12 -12.71 7.88 -1.77
C GLU A 12 -11.57 6.85 -1.94
N LEU A 13 -11.88 5.56 -2.07
CA LEU A 13 -10.85 4.52 -2.24
C LEU A 13 -10.53 4.31 -3.74
N VAL A 14 -10.22 5.42 -4.42
CA VAL A 14 -9.98 5.57 -5.87
C VAL A 14 -8.98 6.70 -6.11
N ASP A 15 -8.49 6.86 -7.34
CA ASP A 15 -7.65 8.02 -7.69
C ASP A 15 -8.37 9.37 -7.39
N ASP A 16 -7.87 10.12 -6.42
CA ASP A 16 -8.39 11.42 -6.01
C ASP A 16 -7.49 12.58 -6.42
N THR A 17 -8.09 13.78 -6.43
CA THR A 17 -7.34 15.02 -6.60
C THR A 17 -7.74 16.05 -5.55
N PHE A 18 -6.77 16.40 -4.70
CA PHE A 18 -6.95 17.38 -3.63
C PHE A 18 -6.33 18.72 -3.98
N PHE A 19 -7.12 19.78 -3.83
CA PHE A 19 -6.60 21.14 -3.76
C PHE A 19 -6.41 21.52 -2.28
N VAL A 20 -5.16 21.51 -1.84
CA VAL A 20 -4.78 21.57 -0.43
C VAL A 20 -4.96 22.99 0.11
N SER A 21 -5.88 23.13 1.06
CA SER A 21 -6.06 24.35 1.86
C SER A 21 -5.27 24.25 3.17
N SER A 22 -4.87 25.39 3.72
CA SER A 22 -4.09 25.48 4.96
C SER A 22 -4.86 24.91 6.16
N TYR A 23 -4.13 24.39 7.15
CA TYR A 23 -4.68 23.90 8.41
C TYR A 23 -5.73 22.80 8.23
N ARG A 24 -5.38 21.76 7.47
CA ARG A 24 -6.21 20.57 7.24
C ARG A 24 -5.37 19.30 7.16
N GLU A 25 -6.03 18.18 7.41
CA GLU A 25 -5.46 16.84 7.24
C GLU A 25 -6.18 16.17 6.07
N TYR A 26 -5.41 15.76 5.06
CA TYR A 26 -5.90 15.09 3.87
C TYR A 26 -5.48 13.61 3.92
N TYR A 27 -6.42 12.72 3.63
CA TYR A 27 -6.19 11.28 3.52
C TYR A 27 -6.63 10.85 2.11
N GLY A 28 -5.69 10.44 1.27
CA GLY A 28 -5.94 9.89 -0.06
C GLY A 28 -6.51 8.46 0.00
N LEU A 29 -6.03 7.69 0.97
CA LEU A 29 -6.45 6.30 1.25
C LEU A 29 -5.89 5.31 0.22
N SER A 30 -6.64 4.96 -0.82
CA SER A 30 -6.23 4.01 -1.85
C SER A 30 -6.44 4.66 -3.20
N GLY A 31 -5.47 4.56 -4.09
CA GLY A 31 -5.55 5.23 -5.40
C GLY A 31 -4.23 5.89 -5.73
N ASN A 32 -4.07 6.37 -6.95
CA ASN A 32 -2.93 7.23 -7.30
C ASN A 32 -3.35 8.68 -7.08
N ASP A 33 -3.23 9.15 -5.85
CA ASP A 33 -3.79 10.40 -5.41
C ASP A 33 -2.88 11.57 -5.74
N THR A 34 -3.50 12.69 -6.10
CA THR A 34 -2.75 13.91 -6.45
C THR A 34 -3.09 15.06 -5.52
N PHE A 35 -2.10 15.52 -4.76
CA PHE A 35 -2.20 16.68 -3.89
C PHE A 35 -1.60 17.92 -4.58
N TRP A 36 -2.36 19.00 -4.64
CA TRP A 36 -1.92 20.31 -5.15
C TRP A 36 -1.94 21.33 -4.03
N THR A 37 -0.77 21.73 -3.52
CA THR A 37 -0.70 22.88 -2.63
C THR A 37 -0.87 24.19 -3.41
N TYR A 38 -1.29 25.24 -2.72
CA TYR A 38 -1.20 26.60 -3.22
C TYR A 38 0.10 27.26 -2.72
N ASP A 39 0.51 28.34 -3.37
CA ASP A 39 1.57 29.20 -2.85
C ASP A 39 1.22 29.66 -1.42
N TYR A 40 2.20 29.63 -0.52
CA TYR A 40 2.05 30.00 0.89
C TYR A 40 0.94 29.20 1.61
N ASN A 41 0.77 27.93 1.27
CA ASN A 41 -0.05 27.00 2.05
C ASN A 41 0.59 26.75 3.44
N TYR A 42 -0.18 26.78 4.52
CA TYR A 42 0.35 26.65 5.88
C TYR A 42 -0.20 25.41 6.60
N ALA A 43 0.72 24.61 7.14
CA ALA A 43 0.46 23.56 8.14
C ALA A 43 -0.66 22.60 7.76
N SER A 44 -0.44 21.83 6.69
CA SER A 44 -1.33 20.75 6.28
C SER A 44 -0.61 19.39 6.33
N LEU A 45 -1.36 18.36 6.70
CA LEU A 45 -0.93 16.96 6.56
C LEU A 45 -1.49 16.42 5.25
N LEU A 46 -0.64 15.72 4.50
CA LEU A 46 -0.99 14.94 3.33
C LEU A 46 -0.61 13.49 3.62
N SER A 47 -1.61 12.63 3.83
CA SER A 47 -1.45 11.17 3.86
C SER A 47 -1.85 10.66 2.49
N GLY A 48 -0.91 10.12 1.71
CA GLY A 48 -1.22 9.51 0.41
C GLY A 48 -2.01 8.23 0.63
N GLY A 49 -1.35 7.26 1.23
CA GLY A 49 -1.96 5.99 1.58
C GLY A 49 -1.31 4.90 0.74
N LEU A 50 -2.12 4.02 0.14
CA LEU A 50 -1.64 3.03 -0.81
C LEU A 50 -1.84 3.51 -2.25
N GLY A 51 -0.79 3.44 -3.06
CA GLY A 51 -0.87 3.71 -4.49
C GLY A 51 0.38 4.36 -5.03
N ASN A 52 0.32 5.12 -6.11
CA ASN A 52 1.45 5.92 -6.56
C ASN A 52 1.07 7.40 -6.52
N ASP A 53 1.30 7.99 -5.36
CA ASP A 53 0.82 9.31 -5.01
C ASP A 53 1.75 10.42 -5.48
N THR A 54 1.14 11.54 -5.83
CA THR A 54 1.83 12.73 -6.31
C THR A 54 1.57 13.92 -5.40
N TYR A 55 2.63 14.41 -4.76
CA TYR A 55 2.59 15.57 -3.88
C TYR A 55 3.19 16.80 -4.57
N ASN A 56 2.35 17.66 -5.15
CA ASN A 56 2.80 18.90 -5.79
C ASN A 56 2.92 20.02 -4.75
N VAL A 57 4.17 20.33 -4.38
CA VAL A 57 4.50 21.32 -3.34
C VAL A 57 5.00 22.62 -3.98
N PHE A 58 4.15 23.64 -3.95
CA PHE A 58 4.43 24.99 -4.45
C PHE A 58 5.18 25.87 -3.42
N ASP A 59 5.61 27.05 -3.87
CA ASP A 59 6.44 27.96 -3.10
C ASP A 59 5.73 28.42 -1.82
N GLY A 60 6.45 28.52 -0.71
CA GLY A 60 5.90 28.93 0.58
C GLY A 60 5.04 27.88 1.29
N ALA A 61 4.85 26.69 0.71
CA ALA A 61 4.03 25.64 1.32
C ALA A 61 4.71 25.01 2.55
N TYR A 62 3.94 24.77 3.60
CA TYR A 62 4.35 24.10 4.83
C TYR A 62 3.54 22.82 5.02
N VAL A 63 4.13 21.67 4.69
CA VAL A 63 3.42 20.38 4.67
C VAL A 63 4.17 19.29 5.40
N LEU A 64 3.41 18.44 6.09
CA LEU A 64 3.84 17.11 6.52
C LEU A 64 3.28 16.11 5.52
N ILE A 65 4.18 15.30 4.96
CA ILE A 65 3.84 14.19 4.08
C ILE A 65 4.04 12.89 4.87
N HIS A 66 3.01 12.07 4.84
CA HIS A 66 2.97 10.72 5.37
C HIS A 66 2.50 9.80 4.26
N ASP A 67 3.04 8.59 4.22
CA ASP A 67 2.70 7.60 3.22
C ASP A 67 2.70 6.21 3.87
N THR A 68 1.91 5.29 3.32
CA THR A 68 1.78 3.93 3.85
C THR A 68 2.08 2.84 2.83
N GLY A 69 2.41 3.19 1.59
CA GLY A 69 3.02 2.28 0.64
C GLY A 69 2.73 2.67 -0.80
N GLY A 70 3.70 2.43 -1.67
CA GLY A 70 3.53 2.92 -3.02
C GLY A 70 4.79 3.02 -3.83
N THR A 71 4.70 3.78 -4.90
CA THR A 71 5.87 4.33 -5.58
C THR A 71 5.60 5.80 -5.86
N ASP A 72 5.95 6.62 -4.87
CA ASP A 72 5.39 7.96 -4.74
C ASP A 72 6.38 9.04 -5.18
N ILE A 73 5.85 10.23 -5.46
CA ILE A 73 6.64 11.36 -5.91
C ILE A 73 6.29 12.68 -5.22
N VAL A 74 7.29 13.31 -4.61
CA VAL A 74 7.20 14.71 -4.19
C VAL A 74 7.75 15.62 -5.28
N ARG A 75 6.94 16.56 -5.76
CA ARG A 75 7.32 17.54 -6.78
C ARG A 75 7.55 18.91 -6.14
N ALA A 76 8.81 19.32 -6.08
CA ALA A 76 9.26 20.61 -5.60
C ALA A 76 10.02 21.38 -6.72
N ILE A 77 9.37 21.53 -7.87
CA ILE A 77 9.99 22.05 -9.10
C ILE A 77 10.50 23.51 -9.01
N GLY A 78 10.13 24.26 -7.96
CA GLY A 78 10.65 25.61 -7.68
C GLY A 78 12.04 25.64 -7.02
N THR A 79 12.58 24.48 -6.62
CA THR A 79 13.87 24.37 -5.91
C THR A 79 14.84 23.38 -6.58
N THR A 80 16.08 23.38 -6.10
CA THR A 80 17.15 22.44 -6.49
C THR A 80 17.82 21.88 -5.23
N LEU A 81 18.40 20.68 -5.33
CA LEU A 81 19.16 20.07 -4.24
C LEU A 81 20.45 20.84 -3.91
N SER A 82 20.92 21.64 -4.86
CA SER A 82 22.12 22.47 -4.77
C SER A 82 21.85 23.90 -4.29
N ASP A 83 20.60 24.24 -3.96
CA ASP A 83 20.22 25.59 -3.55
C ASP A 83 20.94 25.98 -2.24
N PRO A 84 21.71 27.09 -2.22
CA PRO A 84 22.39 27.55 -1.01
C PRO A 84 21.46 27.94 0.13
N ASP A 85 20.17 28.16 -0.15
CA ASP A 85 19.14 28.46 0.86
C ASP A 85 18.35 27.22 1.29
N LEU A 86 18.73 26.01 0.83
CA LEU A 86 18.18 24.73 1.27
C LEU A 86 18.84 24.27 2.57
N TYR A 87 18.03 24.01 3.57
CA TYR A 87 18.40 23.49 4.88
C TYR A 87 17.74 22.14 5.08
N VAL A 88 18.53 21.17 5.50
CA VAL A 88 18.07 19.79 5.65
C VAL A 88 18.47 19.27 7.02
N ALA A 89 17.55 18.59 7.69
CA ALA A 89 17.80 17.92 8.95
C ALA A 89 17.11 16.56 8.98
N TYR A 90 17.71 15.58 9.63
CA TYR A 90 16.97 14.43 10.11
C TYR A 90 16.36 14.76 11.47
N LEU A 91 15.18 14.21 11.73
CA LEU A 91 14.47 14.36 12.99
C LEU A 91 14.39 13.00 13.68
N ASP A 92 14.95 12.91 14.89
CA ASP A 92 14.98 11.72 15.74
C ASP A 92 15.46 10.44 15.03
N ASN A 93 16.32 10.58 14.01
CA ASN A 93 16.80 9.54 13.10
C ASN A 93 15.69 8.79 12.33
N GLN A 94 14.50 9.40 12.19
CA GLN A 94 13.35 8.74 11.58
C GLN A 94 12.76 9.54 10.42
N HIS A 95 12.67 10.86 10.54
CA HIS A 95 11.98 11.71 9.57
C HIS A 95 12.95 12.66 8.86
N LEU A 96 12.54 13.17 7.71
CA LEU A 96 13.25 14.22 6.99
C LEU A 96 12.55 15.56 7.20
N LEU A 97 13.33 16.60 7.43
CA LEU A 97 12.92 17.99 7.26
C LEU A 97 13.73 18.64 6.16
N VAL A 98 13.03 19.30 5.25
CA VAL A 98 13.60 20.18 4.24
C VAL A 98 12.95 21.55 4.36
N ALA A 99 13.76 22.60 4.52
CA ALA A 99 13.31 23.98 4.52
C ALA A 99 14.13 24.79 3.52
N ASN A 100 13.48 25.58 2.67
CA ASN A 100 14.17 26.48 1.77
C ASN A 100 13.78 27.92 2.08
N TYR A 101 14.75 28.76 2.49
CA TYR A 101 14.45 30.13 2.91
C TYR A 101 14.18 31.08 1.74
N ARG A 102 14.58 30.72 0.52
CA ARG A 102 14.36 31.51 -0.70
C ARG A 102 12.96 31.29 -1.24
N THR A 103 12.54 30.04 -1.41
CA THR A 103 11.18 29.68 -1.85
C THR A 103 10.18 29.64 -0.69
N GLN A 104 10.66 29.70 0.56
CA GLN A 104 9.88 29.67 1.80
C GLN A 104 9.09 28.39 2.07
N HIS A 105 9.29 27.31 1.29
CA HIS A 105 8.64 26.04 1.61
C HIS A 105 9.32 25.32 2.77
N VAL A 106 8.53 24.52 3.50
CA VAL A 106 8.98 23.59 4.53
C VAL A 106 8.24 22.28 4.31
N VAL A 107 8.99 21.24 3.95
CA VAL A 107 8.46 19.90 3.72
C VAL A 107 9.05 18.98 4.76
N ALA A 108 8.18 18.32 5.49
CA ALA A 108 8.57 17.19 6.31
C ALA A 108 8.04 15.90 5.71
N VAL A 109 8.87 14.87 5.71
CA VAL A 109 8.52 13.53 5.23
C VAL A 109 8.64 12.59 6.41
N ALA A 110 7.51 12.00 6.81
CA ALA A 110 7.46 10.97 7.85
C ALA A 110 8.19 9.71 7.38
N ASP A 111 8.64 8.89 8.34
CA ASP A 111 9.28 7.59 8.12
C ASP A 111 10.31 7.51 6.97
N TRP A 112 11.12 8.56 6.80
CA TRP A 112 12.12 8.70 5.73
C TRP A 112 13.03 7.48 5.53
N PHE A 113 13.38 6.77 6.60
CA PHE A 113 14.26 5.60 6.52
C PHE A 113 13.51 4.26 6.41
N ASN A 114 12.19 4.25 6.44
CA ASN A 114 11.39 3.04 6.31
C ASN A 114 11.10 2.74 4.81
N PRO A 115 11.67 1.68 4.23
CA PRO A 115 11.46 1.38 2.81
C PRO A 115 10.02 1.01 2.44
N GLU A 116 9.15 0.70 3.42
CA GLU A 116 7.74 0.38 3.18
C GLU A 116 6.84 1.63 3.18
N LYS A 117 7.35 2.78 3.64
CA LYS A 117 6.54 3.99 3.90
C LYS A 117 7.18 5.30 3.44
N ARG A 118 8.36 5.22 2.81
CA ARG A 118 9.10 6.38 2.34
C ARG A 118 8.58 6.79 0.97
N ILE A 119 8.96 7.99 0.55
CA ILE A 119 8.77 8.43 -0.84
C ILE A 119 9.96 7.96 -1.70
N GLU A 120 9.67 7.37 -2.86
CA GLU A 120 10.66 6.80 -3.79
C GLU A 120 11.30 7.84 -4.69
N TYR A 121 10.53 8.85 -5.12
CA TYR A 121 10.95 9.83 -6.11
C TYR A 121 10.75 11.28 -5.67
N PHE A 122 11.66 12.14 -6.13
CA PHE A 122 11.62 13.58 -5.89
C PHE A 122 11.89 14.31 -7.20
N GLU A 123 10.98 15.19 -7.60
CA GLU A 123 11.16 16.05 -8.76
C GLU A 123 11.58 17.45 -8.30
N PHE A 124 12.78 17.85 -8.72
CA PHE A 124 13.32 19.19 -8.57
C PHE A 124 13.41 19.87 -9.93
N PHE A 125 13.76 21.17 -9.98
CA PHE A 125 13.92 21.90 -11.24
C PHE A 125 14.89 21.21 -12.23
N GLU A 126 15.88 20.50 -11.70
CA GLU A 126 16.95 19.85 -12.45
C GLU A 126 16.63 18.41 -12.90
N GLY A 127 15.50 17.84 -12.46
CA GLY A 127 15.02 16.52 -12.88
C GLY A 127 14.39 15.70 -11.76
N ILE A 128 14.11 14.43 -12.06
CA ILE A 128 13.58 13.43 -11.13
C ILE A 128 14.74 12.62 -10.56
N PHE A 129 14.74 12.45 -9.23
CA PHE A 129 15.76 11.74 -8.47
C PHE A 129 15.10 10.65 -7.61
N THR A 130 15.79 9.53 -7.46
CA THR A 130 15.41 8.46 -6.52
C THR A 130 15.72 8.86 -5.09
N TYR A 131 15.06 8.19 -4.14
CA TYR A 131 15.38 8.26 -2.71
C TYR A 131 16.88 8.19 -2.44
N ASP A 132 17.57 7.18 -2.99
CA ASP A 132 19.00 6.99 -2.74
C ASP A 132 19.84 8.16 -3.26
N GLN A 133 19.49 8.70 -4.43
CA GLN A 133 20.17 9.87 -4.99
C GLN A 133 19.97 11.10 -4.10
N VAL A 134 18.74 11.36 -3.65
CA VAL A 134 18.45 12.47 -2.73
C VAL A 134 19.17 12.26 -1.40
N ASN A 135 19.04 11.09 -0.78
CA ASN A 135 19.61 10.77 0.52
C ASN A 135 21.16 10.87 0.52
N ASN A 136 21.81 10.49 -0.57
CA ASN A 136 23.26 10.64 -0.73
C ASN A 136 23.69 12.10 -0.88
N VAL A 137 22.90 12.93 -1.58
CA VAL A 137 23.22 14.35 -1.80
C VAL A 137 22.98 15.16 -0.55
N ILE A 138 21.85 14.97 0.15
CA ILE A 138 21.49 15.79 1.32
C ILE A 138 22.52 15.71 2.45
N GLN A 139 23.15 14.55 2.67
CA GLN A 139 24.19 14.41 3.70
C GLN A 139 25.46 15.21 3.39
N SER A 140 25.65 15.59 2.12
CA SER A 140 26.75 16.44 1.65
C SER A 140 26.35 17.89 1.41
N ALA A 141 25.07 18.24 1.65
CA ALA A 141 24.55 19.58 1.41
C ALA A 141 25.25 20.61 2.33
N PRO A 142 25.55 21.82 1.83
CA PRO A 142 26.24 22.85 2.63
C PRO A 142 25.54 23.21 3.94
N ASN A 143 24.21 23.14 3.98
CA ASN A 143 23.39 23.39 5.18
C ASN A 143 22.67 22.12 5.68
N PHE A 144 23.32 20.96 5.57
CA PHE A 144 22.88 19.79 6.32
C PHE A 144 23.17 20.01 7.80
N LEU A 145 22.11 20.10 8.59
CA LEU A 145 22.21 20.44 10.01
C LEU A 145 22.52 19.20 10.87
N GLY A 146 22.42 17.99 10.31
CA GLY A 146 22.56 16.74 11.03
C GLY A 146 21.23 16.21 11.56
N ASN A 147 21.29 15.38 12.61
CA ASN A 147 20.11 14.84 13.26
C ASN A 147 19.73 15.67 14.49
N TYR A 148 18.51 16.18 14.51
CA TYR A 148 17.93 16.93 15.62
C TYR A 148 16.90 16.11 16.35
N SER A 149 16.78 16.34 17.65
CA SER A 149 15.58 15.90 18.36
C SER A 149 14.47 16.92 18.17
N THR A 150 13.27 16.42 17.89
CA THR A 150 12.08 17.26 17.82
C THR A 150 11.73 17.90 19.17
N ASP A 151 12.27 17.41 20.29
CA ASP A 151 12.18 18.05 21.62
C ASP A 151 12.65 19.51 21.64
N VAL A 152 13.57 19.88 20.74
CA VAL A 152 14.21 21.22 20.75
C VAL A 152 13.55 22.18 19.74
N TYR A 153 13.00 21.67 18.64
CA TYR A 153 12.51 22.49 17.51
C TYR A 153 11.20 22.01 16.84
N GLY A 154 10.55 20.96 17.36
CA GLY A 154 9.37 20.33 16.74
C GLY A 154 8.23 21.31 16.44
N SER A 155 8.06 22.33 17.29
CA SER A 155 7.05 23.39 17.14
C SER A 155 7.29 24.32 15.95
N THR A 156 8.55 24.50 15.56
CA THR A 156 8.95 25.38 14.45
C THR A 156 8.96 24.60 13.12
N VAL A 157 9.26 23.31 13.20
CA VAL A 157 9.63 22.47 12.07
C VAL A 157 8.47 21.66 11.48
N LEU A 158 7.56 21.19 12.34
CA LEU A 158 6.38 20.40 11.97
C LEU A 158 5.07 21.08 12.40
N GLY A 159 5.18 22.29 12.96
CA GLY A 159 4.09 23.07 13.52
C GLY A 159 3.53 22.45 14.80
N ILE A 160 3.96 21.26 15.22
CA ILE A 160 3.53 20.51 16.41
C ILE A 160 4.31 20.99 17.63
N SER A 161 3.63 21.55 18.63
CA SER A 161 4.24 21.74 19.95
C SER A 161 4.44 20.37 20.57
N ALA A 162 5.63 19.78 20.46
CA ALA A 162 5.78 18.36 20.70
C ALA A 162 7.20 17.96 21.10
N THR A 163 7.25 17.03 22.04
CA THR A 163 8.40 16.17 22.29
C THR A 163 8.55 15.12 21.17
N ALA A 164 9.68 14.42 21.10
CA ALA A 164 9.88 13.29 20.18
C ALA A 164 8.81 12.22 20.30
N ALA A 165 8.32 11.97 21.52
CA ALA A 165 7.22 11.03 21.74
C ALA A 165 5.91 11.51 21.10
N ASP A 166 5.64 12.81 21.12
CA ASP A 166 4.41 13.36 20.55
C ASP A 166 4.43 13.30 19.02
N VAL A 167 5.60 13.49 18.39
CA VAL A 167 5.76 13.33 16.93
C VAL A 167 5.50 11.89 16.52
N ILE A 168 6.11 10.93 17.21
CA ILE A 168 5.92 9.49 16.96
C ILE A 168 4.45 9.10 17.14
N ASN A 169 3.82 9.56 18.23
CA ASN A 169 2.41 9.28 18.50
C ASN A 169 1.50 9.87 17.40
N TYR A 170 1.82 11.08 16.92
CA TYR A 170 1.06 11.72 15.87
C TYR A 170 1.18 10.97 14.54
N VAL A 171 2.40 10.63 14.10
CA VAL A 171 2.62 9.81 12.89
C VAL A 171 1.89 8.47 12.99
N THR A 172 2.01 7.78 14.13
CA THR A 172 1.30 6.52 14.38
C THR A 172 -0.22 6.69 14.30
N SER A 173 -0.74 7.81 14.80
CA SER A 173 -2.18 8.10 14.77
C SER A 173 -2.71 8.35 13.36
N ILE A 174 -1.88 8.88 12.45
CA ILE A 174 -2.25 9.09 11.04
C ILE A 174 -2.46 7.74 10.37
N THR A 175 -1.49 6.81 10.49
CA THR A 175 -1.63 5.45 9.96
C THR A 175 -2.87 4.72 10.51
N GLN A 176 -3.13 4.86 11.82
CA GLN A 176 -4.33 4.26 12.43
C GLN A 176 -5.61 4.88 11.88
N ARG A 177 -5.62 6.22 11.70
CA ARG A 177 -6.79 6.94 11.20
C ARG A 177 -7.11 6.59 9.76
N GLU A 178 -6.09 6.45 8.92
CA GLU A 178 -6.23 5.97 7.53
C GLU A 178 -6.91 4.60 7.49
N ALA A 179 -6.42 3.62 8.26
CA ALA A 179 -7.01 2.29 8.35
C ALA A 179 -8.47 2.30 8.87
N GLU A 180 -8.80 3.21 9.81
CA GLU A 180 -10.18 3.40 10.28
C GLU A 180 -11.10 3.92 9.16
N ILE A 181 -10.64 4.89 8.36
CA ILE A 181 -11.42 5.48 7.26
C ILE A 181 -11.61 4.44 6.16
N THR A 182 -10.53 3.79 5.72
CA THR A 182 -10.55 2.70 4.75
C THR A 182 -11.53 1.59 5.16
N GLY A 183 -11.44 1.12 6.40
CA GLY A 183 -12.34 0.08 6.91
C GLY A 183 -13.81 0.51 6.94
N ALA A 184 -14.09 1.79 7.23
CA ALA A 184 -15.45 2.32 7.23
C ALA A 184 -16.06 2.40 5.83
N GLU A 185 -15.33 2.98 4.87
CA GLU A 185 -15.71 3.06 3.46
C GLU A 185 -15.90 1.67 2.86
N PHE A 186 -15.02 0.72 3.19
CA PHE A 186 -15.17 -0.66 2.77
C PHE A 186 -16.37 -1.36 3.42
N THR A 187 -16.68 -1.08 4.69
CA THR A 187 -17.87 -1.63 5.36
C THR A 187 -19.15 -1.09 4.73
N GLU A 188 -19.17 0.18 4.32
CA GLU A 188 -20.30 0.73 3.54
C GLU A 188 -20.41 0.05 2.17
N PHE A 189 -19.27 -0.23 1.54
CA PHE A 189 -19.20 -0.89 0.24
C PHE A 189 -19.58 -2.39 0.30
N LEU A 190 -19.19 -3.11 1.36
CA LEU A 190 -19.47 -4.52 1.61
C LEU A 190 -19.73 -4.79 3.11
N PRO A 191 -21.00 -4.76 3.56
CA PRO A 191 -21.40 -4.66 4.97
C PRO A 191 -21.15 -5.88 5.89
N ASP A 192 -20.31 -6.84 5.48
CA ASP A 192 -20.11 -8.11 6.21
C ASP A 192 -18.62 -8.46 6.48
N PHE A 193 -17.69 -7.48 6.44
CA PHE A 193 -16.24 -7.71 6.67
C PHE A 193 -15.83 -7.95 8.13
N SER A 194 -16.77 -8.38 8.96
CA SER A 194 -16.52 -8.68 10.36
C SER A 194 -16.70 -10.17 10.64
N GLY A 195 -15.84 -10.99 10.05
CA GLY A 195 -15.66 -12.39 10.45
C GLY A 195 -15.01 -12.46 11.84
N THR A 196 -15.54 -13.29 12.74
CA THR A 196 -15.04 -13.43 14.12
C THR A 196 -13.81 -14.34 14.23
N GLN A 197 -13.33 -14.89 13.10
CA GLN A 197 -12.13 -15.71 12.98
C GLN A 197 -11.53 -15.57 11.57
N GLY A 198 -10.34 -14.97 11.45
CA GLY A 198 -9.66 -14.70 10.17
C GLY A 198 -10.14 -13.46 9.41
N THR A 199 -9.47 -13.17 8.30
CA THR A 199 -9.73 -12.09 7.34
C THR A 199 -10.47 -12.64 6.12
N ASP A 200 -11.54 -11.99 5.66
CA ASP A 200 -12.24 -12.46 4.45
C ASP A 200 -11.33 -12.42 3.23
N LEU A 201 -11.27 -13.53 2.47
CA LEU A 201 -10.67 -13.51 1.15
C LEU A 201 -11.74 -13.06 0.15
N VAL A 202 -11.52 -11.91 -0.47
CA VAL A 202 -12.40 -11.38 -1.52
C VAL A 202 -12.05 -12.02 -2.86
N ARG A 203 -13.07 -12.44 -3.62
CA ARG A 203 -12.91 -12.98 -4.98
C ARG A 203 -13.52 -12.07 -6.03
N PHE A 204 -12.81 -11.88 -7.14
CA PHE A 204 -13.30 -11.25 -8.36
C PHE A 204 -13.15 -12.18 -9.56
N TYR A 205 -14.05 -12.05 -10.52
CA TYR A 205 -13.99 -12.73 -11.82
C TYR A 205 -13.68 -11.74 -12.93
N ASN A 206 -12.60 -11.99 -13.68
CA ASN A 206 -12.23 -11.20 -14.84
C ASN A 206 -13.00 -11.69 -16.08
N THR A 207 -14.01 -10.95 -16.48
CA THR A 207 -14.85 -11.24 -17.66
C THR A 207 -14.13 -11.15 -19.00
N GLY A 208 -12.92 -10.58 -19.04
CA GLY A 208 -12.09 -10.48 -20.24
C GLY A 208 -11.16 -11.66 -20.47
N THR A 209 -10.78 -12.38 -19.41
CA THR A 209 -9.79 -13.48 -19.47
C THR A 209 -10.24 -14.76 -18.80
N ASP A 210 -11.45 -14.76 -18.22
CA ASP A 210 -12.03 -15.84 -17.42
C ASP A 210 -11.17 -16.25 -16.20
N ALA A 211 -10.26 -15.35 -15.78
CA ALA A 211 -9.42 -15.54 -14.61
C ALA A 211 -10.12 -15.13 -13.31
N PHE A 212 -9.76 -15.79 -12.22
CA PHE A 212 -10.12 -15.36 -10.88
C PHE A 212 -8.99 -14.56 -10.23
N PHE A 213 -9.38 -13.57 -9.44
CA PHE A 213 -8.50 -12.79 -8.60
C PHE A 213 -8.97 -12.90 -7.14
N TYR A 214 -8.00 -13.08 -6.23
CA TYR A 214 -8.25 -13.29 -4.81
C TYR A 214 -7.35 -12.36 -4.01
N THR A 215 -7.92 -11.70 -3.01
CA THR A 215 -7.17 -10.85 -2.09
C THR A 215 -7.80 -10.78 -0.71
N ALA A 216 -6.96 -10.79 0.33
CA ALA A 216 -7.35 -10.48 1.69
C ALA A 216 -7.07 -9.02 2.04
N ASN A 217 -6.38 -8.30 1.13
CA ASN A 217 -6.11 -6.89 1.26
C ASN A 217 -7.37 -6.11 0.81
N VAL A 218 -7.92 -5.35 1.74
CA VAL A 218 -9.14 -4.56 1.58
C VAL A 218 -8.99 -3.49 0.50
N ASP A 219 -7.84 -2.83 0.47
CA ASP A 219 -7.48 -1.77 -0.48
C ASP A 219 -7.33 -2.34 -1.88
N GLU A 220 -6.68 -3.49 -1.98
CA GLU A 220 -6.52 -4.19 -3.25
C GLU A 220 -7.88 -4.65 -3.82
N ALA A 221 -8.76 -5.18 -2.97
CA ALA A 221 -10.10 -5.57 -3.39
C ALA A 221 -10.87 -4.37 -3.98
N LEU A 222 -10.75 -3.22 -3.33
CA LEU A 222 -11.48 -2.04 -3.75
C LEU A 222 -10.89 -1.39 -5.00
N SER A 223 -9.56 -1.31 -5.09
CA SER A 223 -8.89 -0.85 -6.31
C SER A 223 -9.29 -1.70 -7.52
N VAL A 224 -9.36 -3.04 -7.37
CA VAL A 224 -9.86 -3.92 -8.43
C VAL A 224 -11.32 -3.61 -8.79
N GLN A 225 -12.18 -3.44 -7.79
CA GLN A 225 -13.60 -3.19 -8.00
C GLN A 225 -13.90 -1.83 -8.65
N THR A 226 -13.13 -0.80 -8.32
CA THR A 226 -13.38 0.55 -8.82
C THR A 226 -12.66 0.81 -10.14
N ASN A 227 -11.40 0.39 -10.24
CA ASN A 227 -10.53 0.80 -11.33
C ASN A 227 -10.47 -0.22 -12.48
N LEU A 228 -10.88 -1.48 -12.25
CA LEU A 228 -10.79 -2.54 -13.27
C LEU A 228 -12.18 -2.99 -13.75
N PRO A 229 -12.75 -2.37 -14.80
CA PRO A 229 -14.15 -2.60 -15.22
C PRO A 229 -14.45 -4.01 -15.73
N TYR A 230 -13.44 -4.82 -16.00
CA TYR A 230 -13.61 -6.22 -16.42
C TYR A 230 -13.70 -7.18 -15.23
N PHE A 231 -13.42 -6.73 -14.01
CA PHE A 231 -13.53 -7.54 -12.80
C PHE A 231 -14.90 -7.37 -12.16
N THR A 232 -15.56 -8.50 -11.89
CA THR A 232 -16.85 -8.55 -11.21
C THR A 232 -16.67 -9.21 -9.86
N TYR A 233 -17.06 -8.54 -8.78
CA TYR A 233 -17.08 -9.13 -7.44
C TYR A 233 -17.89 -10.43 -7.41
N GLN A 234 -17.31 -11.48 -6.81
CA GLN A 234 -17.88 -12.83 -6.71
C GLN A 234 -18.14 -13.27 -5.27
N GLY A 235 -18.05 -12.35 -4.31
CA GLY A 235 -18.24 -12.67 -2.90
C GLY A 235 -16.95 -13.09 -2.19
N ARG A 236 -17.15 -13.79 -1.07
CA ARG A 236 -16.12 -14.17 -0.10
C ARG A 236 -16.20 -15.68 0.11
N PRO A 237 -15.37 -16.47 -0.57
CA PRO A 237 -15.50 -17.93 -0.54
C PRO A 237 -15.04 -18.56 0.78
N PHE A 238 -14.15 -17.91 1.54
CA PHE A 238 -13.60 -18.39 2.82
C PHE A 238 -12.75 -17.29 3.51
N ASN A 239 -12.34 -17.55 4.75
CA ASN A 239 -11.51 -16.66 5.57
C ASN A 239 -10.06 -17.17 5.67
N VAL A 240 -9.08 -16.28 5.59
CA VAL A 240 -7.64 -16.58 5.68
C VAL A 240 -7.01 -15.89 6.90
N VAL A 241 -5.73 -16.13 7.15
CA VAL A 241 -4.97 -15.38 8.18
C VAL A 241 -4.29 -14.21 7.49
N ASP A 242 -4.35 -13.02 8.10
CA ASP A 242 -3.66 -11.84 7.58
C ASP A 242 -2.14 -12.07 7.53
N VAL A 243 -1.47 -11.57 6.49
CA VAL A 243 -0.02 -11.79 6.33
C VAL A 243 0.81 -11.20 7.49
N TRP A 244 0.29 -10.18 8.17
CA TRP A 244 0.92 -9.53 9.31
C TRP A 244 0.48 -10.11 10.66
N ASP A 245 -0.56 -10.95 10.69
CA ASP A 245 -0.99 -11.63 11.92
C ASP A 245 0.07 -12.67 12.33
N ASN A 246 0.59 -12.51 13.55
CA ASN A 246 1.61 -13.39 14.14
C ASN A 246 1.06 -14.23 15.32
N THR A 247 -0.25 -14.19 15.54
CA THR A 247 -0.92 -14.93 16.61
C THR A 247 -1.20 -16.38 16.22
N GLU A 248 -1.42 -16.65 14.93
CA GLU A 248 -1.62 -17.98 14.34
C GLU A 248 -0.27 -18.57 13.90
N GLN A 249 0.44 -19.21 14.83
CA GLN A 249 1.82 -19.69 14.60
C GLN A 249 1.95 -20.86 13.62
N ASP A 250 0.85 -21.57 13.34
CA ASP A 250 0.80 -22.69 12.40
C ASP A 250 0.24 -22.30 11.02
N ALA A 251 0.03 -21.00 10.78
CA ALA A 251 -0.32 -20.48 9.46
C ALA A 251 0.93 -20.08 8.67
N GLU A 252 1.08 -20.61 7.46
CA GLU A 252 2.18 -20.37 6.54
C GLU A 252 1.79 -19.41 5.42
N ALA A 253 2.78 -18.73 4.84
CA ALA A 253 2.57 -17.72 3.81
C ALA A 253 2.11 -18.33 2.48
N ILE A 254 1.09 -17.73 1.86
CA ILE A 254 0.66 -18.03 0.50
C ILE A 254 1.21 -16.98 -0.45
N PHE A 255 2.03 -17.44 -1.39
CA PHE A 255 2.71 -16.65 -2.39
C PHE A 255 1.85 -16.51 -3.65
N ARG A 256 1.71 -15.29 -4.16
CA ARG A 256 0.95 -15.00 -5.39
C ARG A 256 1.87 -14.66 -6.55
N PHE A 257 1.52 -15.16 -7.72
CA PHE A 257 2.20 -14.87 -8.99
C PHE A 257 1.17 -14.45 -10.04
N LEU A 258 1.39 -13.31 -10.70
CA LEU A 258 0.59 -12.88 -11.85
C LEU A 258 1.17 -13.47 -13.13
N ASN A 259 0.37 -14.21 -13.88
CA ASN A 259 0.66 -14.54 -15.27
C ASN A 259 0.39 -13.30 -16.14
N GLN A 260 1.44 -12.65 -16.62
CA GLN A 260 1.32 -11.41 -17.39
C GLN A 260 0.72 -11.61 -18.80
N SER A 261 0.63 -12.85 -19.28
CA SER A 261 0.03 -13.16 -20.59
C SER A 261 -1.47 -13.40 -20.51
N THR A 262 -1.95 -14.02 -19.42
CA THR A 262 -3.37 -14.40 -19.26
C THR A 262 -4.10 -13.54 -18.25
N GLY A 263 -3.39 -12.75 -17.43
CA GLY A 263 -3.97 -12.02 -16.31
C GLY A 263 -4.38 -12.92 -15.12
N GLY A 264 -4.14 -14.23 -15.22
CA GLY A 264 -4.46 -15.20 -14.18
C GLY A 264 -3.45 -15.18 -13.05
N HIS A 265 -3.89 -15.51 -11.83
CA HIS A 265 -3.02 -15.63 -10.66
C HIS A 265 -2.79 -17.09 -10.30
N PHE A 266 -1.56 -17.38 -9.91
CA PHE A 266 -1.15 -18.64 -9.32
C PHE A 266 -0.83 -18.44 -7.84
N PHE A 267 -1.25 -19.38 -7.00
CA PHE A 267 -1.07 -19.34 -5.55
C PHE A 267 -0.38 -20.62 -5.08
N THR A 268 0.64 -20.47 -4.25
CA THR A 268 1.39 -21.59 -3.66
C THR A 268 1.80 -21.28 -2.22
N ASP A 269 1.70 -22.28 -1.35
CA ASP A 269 2.27 -22.33 -0.01
C ASP A 269 3.74 -22.77 -0.02
N SER A 270 4.20 -23.39 -1.11
CA SER A 270 5.53 -23.97 -1.18
C SER A 270 6.60 -22.92 -1.48
N GLU A 271 7.46 -22.66 -0.49
CA GLU A 271 8.65 -21.83 -0.69
C GLU A 271 9.58 -22.36 -1.80
N ALA A 272 9.66 -23.69 -1.94
CA ALA A 272 10.47 -24.31 -2.97
C ALA A 272 9.87 -24.08 -4.38
N GLU A 273 8.54 -24.12 -4.52
CA GLU A 273 7.87 -23.78 -5.77
C GLU A 273 8.01 -22.28 -6.08
N ARG A 274 7.83 -21.42 -5.07
CA ARG A 274 8.08 -19.97 -5.18
C ARG A 274 9.48 -19.69 -5.70
N ASP A 275 10.50 -20.22 -5.02
CA ASP A 275 11.90 -19.99 -5.37
C ASP A 275 12.24 -20.58 -6.74
N TYR A 276 11.64 -21.71 -7.11
CA TYR A 276 11.80 -22.30 -8.43
C TYR A 276 11.23 -21.39 -9.53
N ILE A 277 10.03 -20.83 -9.34
CA ILE A 277 9.41 -19.91 -10.31
C ILE A 277 10.23 -18.62 -10.43
N ILE A 278 10.63 -18.02 -9.30
CA ILE A 278 11.43 -16.78 -9.27
C ILE A 278 12.77 -16.95 -9.96
N ASN A 279 13.47 -18.07 -9.72
CA ASN A 279 14.83 -18.28 -10.23
C ASN A 279 14.87 -18.82 -11.67
N ASN A 280 13.71 -19.14 -12.27
CA ASN A 280 13.64 -19.67 -13.63
C ASN A 280 12.63 -18.93 -14.53
N PRO A 281 12.73 -17.59 -14.67
CA PRO A 281 11.76 -16.78 -15.43
C PRO A 281 11.80 -17.06 -16.95
N ASP A 282 12.92 -17.56 -17.46
CA ASP A 282 13.16 -17.82 -18.88
C ASP A 282 12.76 -19.24 -19.32
N ASN A 283 12.17 -20.05 -18.44
CA ASN A 283 11.74 -21.40 -18.80
C ASN A 283 10.60 -21.34 -19.82
N SER A 284 10.89 -21.68 -21.08
CA SER A 284 9.92 -21.75 -22.17
C SER A 284 8.76 -22.68 -21.80
N GLY A 285 7.56 -22.14 -21.57
CA GLY A 285 6.37 -22.91 -21.22
C GLY A 285 5.47 -22.19 -20.21
N PHE A 286 4.77 -22.97 -19.38
CA PHE A 286 3.82 -22.50 -18.34
C PHE A 286 4.43 -21.48 -17.38
N LEU A 287 5.76 -21.53 -17.14
CA LEU A 287 6.46 -20.67 -16.19
C LEU A 287 6.94 -19.34 -16.78
N ALA A 288 6.96 -19.24 -18.12
CA ALA A 288 7.31 -17.99 -18.77
C ALA A 288 6.21 -16.96 -18.47
N ASN A 289 6.63 -15.76 -18.06
CA ASN A 289 5.76 -14.59 -17.82
C ASN A 289 5.00 -14.56 -16.47
N PHE A 290 5.45 -15.29 -15.45
CA PHE A 290 4.98 -15.05 -14.08
C PHE A 290 5.76 -13.90 -13.42
N ARG A 291 5.04 -12.94 -12.85
CA ARG A 291 5.58 -11.91 -11.96
C ARG A 291 5.24 -12.29 -10.52
N TYR A 292 6.26 -12.41 -9.68
CA TYR A 292 6.08 -12.61 -8.24
C TYR A 292 5.49 -11.35 -7.60
N GLU A 293 4.42 -11.52 -6.81
CA GLU A 293 3.71 -10.42 -6.14
C GLU A 293 3.82 -10.47 -4.62
N GLY A 294 4.59 -11.42 -4.07
CA GLY A 294 4.81 -11.54 -2.63
C GLY A 294 3.91 -12.56 -1.95
N ALA A 295 4.02 -12.61 -0.62
CA ALA A 295 3.05 -13.27 0.24
C ALA A 295 1.83 -12.37 0.41
N VAL A 296 0.63 -12.90 0.17
CA VAL A 296 -0.61 -12.10 0.10
C VAL A 296 -1.60 -12.40 1.21
N PHE A 297 -1.47 -13.55 1.86
CA PHE A 297 -2.16 -13.96 3.07
C PHE A 297 -1.44 -15.19 3.63
N LYS A 298 -1.89 -15.69 4.78
CA LYS A 298 -1.46 -16.98 5.35
C LYS A 298 -2.61 -17.98 5.38
N ALA A 299 -2.27 -19.26 5.28
CA ALA A 299 -3.19 -20.38 5.37
C ALA A 299 -2.55 -21.55 6.13
N PHE A 300 -3.31 -22.60 6.40
CA PHE A 300 -2.85 -23.73 7.19
C PHE A 300 -2.55 -24.94 6.30
N ASP A 301 -1.49 -25.68 6.60
CA ASP A 301 -1.12 -26.89 5.86
C ASP A 301 -2.00 -28.09 6.21
N GLU A 302 -2.64 -28.05 7.38
CA GLU A 302 -3.49 -29.11 7.87
C GLU A 302 -4.85 -28.61 8.40
N GLY A 303 -5.83 -29.51 8.31
CA GLY A 303 -7.15 -29.28 8.85
C GLY A 303 -7.16 -29.17 10.37
N GLY A 304 -8.21 -28.57 10.91
CA GLY A 304 -8.32 -28.27 12.33
C GLY A 304 -9.72 -27.77 12.68
N ALA A 305 -9.94 -27.46 13.96
CA ALA A 305 -11.21 -26.89 14.39
C ALA A 305 -11.46 -25.54 13.67
N GLY A 306 -12.61 -25.39 13.02
CA GLY A 306 -12.96 -24.18 12.26
C GLY A 306 -12.32 -24.08 10.88
N ARG A 307 -11.50 -25.06 10.46
CA ARG A 307 -10.82 -25.04 9.16
C ARG A 307 -11.53 -25.89 8.12
N VAL A 308 -11.49 -25.45 6.87
CA VAL A 308 -12.03 -26.12 5.68
C VAL A 308 -10.96 -26.26 4.61
N ALA A 309 -11.05 -27.33 3.82
CA ALA A 309 -10.12 -27.55 2.72
C ALA A 309 -10.43 -26.60 1.57
N VAL A 310 -9.40 -25.91 1.06
CA VAL A 310 -9.48 -25.08 -0.14
C VAL A 310 -8.93 -25.88 -1.30
N HIS A 311 -9.79 -26.13 -2.30
CA HIS A 311 -9.46 -26.93 -3.47
C HIS A 311 -9.02 -26.02 -4.62
N ARG A 312 -7.96 -26.43 -5.32
CA ARG A 312 -7.46 -25.74 -6.51
C ARG A 312 -7.87 -26.51 -7.77
N LEU A 313 -8.40 -25.76 -8.73
CA LEU A 313 -8.77 -26.26 -10.05
C LEU A 313 -8.08 -25.41 -11.12
N TYR A 314 -7.63 -26.07 -12.18
CA TYR A 314 -6.92 -25.45 -13.30
C TYR A 314 -7.76 -25.46 -14.57
N ASP A 315 -7.90 -24.32 -15.22
CA ASP A 315 -8.48 -24.23 -16.57
C ASP A 315 -7.37 -24.33 -17.64
N PRO A 316 -7.30 -25.43 -18.41
CA PRO A 316 -6.30 -25.58 -19.47
C PRO A 316 -6.53 -24.67 -20.68
N GLU A 317 -7.73 -24.10 -20.85
CA GLU A 317 -8.02 -23.20 -21.97
C GLU A 317 -7.45 -21.80 -21.72
N THR A 318 -7.58 -21.29 -20.49
CA THR A 318 -7.19 -19.93 -20.12
C THR A 318 -5.89 -19.87 -19.31
N GLY A 319 -5.46 -20.99 -18.75
CA GLY A 319 -4.35 -21.07 -17.81
C GLY A 319 -4.69 -20.57 -16.40
N SER A 320 -5.96 -20.28 -16.11
CA SER A 320 -6.42 -19.71 -14.84
C SER A 320 -6.60 -20.77 -13.77
N HIS A 321 -6.47 -20.37 -12.49
CA HIS A 321 -6.81 -21.22 -11.35
C HIS A 321 -8.04 -20.69 -10.63
N ALA A 322 -8.86 -21.60 -10.12
CA ALA A 322 -9.94 -21.33 -9.19
C ALA A 322 -9.66 -21.99 -7.84
N LEU A 323 -9.90 -21.24 -6.76
CA LEU A 323 -9.90 -21.71 -5.38
C LEU A 323 -11.34 -21.76 -4.87
N SER A 324 -11.73 -22.90 -4.29
CA SER A 324 -13.07 -23.11 -3.74
C SER A 324 -13.09 -24.08 -2.56
N THR A 325 -13.95 -23.81 -1.59
CA THR A 325 -14.32 -24.72 -0.49
C THR A 325 -15.68 -25.42 -0.75
N SER A 326 -16.39 -25.01 -1.80
CA SER A 326 -17.75 -25.45 -2.09
C SER A 326 -17.77 -26.61 -3.07
N GLU A 327 -18.18 -27.78 -2.61
CA GLU A 327 -18.34 -28.98 -3.46
C GLU A 327 -19.23 -28.71 -4.69
N ALA A 328 -20.29 -27.92 -4.52
CA ALA A 328 -21.18 -27.57 -5.63
C ALA A 328 -20.49 -26.71 -6.69
N GLU A 329 -19.63 -25.78 -6.27
CA GLU A 329 -18.85 -24.95 -7.20
C GLU A 329 -17.77 -25.77 -7.89
N ILE A 330 -17.07 -26.65 -7.16
CA ILE A 330 -16.06 -27.58 -7.70
C ILE A 330 -16.69 -28.42 -8.83
N VAL A 331 -17.84 -29.05 -8.57
CA VAL A 331 -18.58 -29.84 -9.58
C VAL A 331 -18.97 -28.97 -10.78
N GLY A 332 -19.42 -27.73 -10.54
CA GLY A 332 -19.77 -26.77 -11.60
C GLY A 332 -18.58 -26.40 -12.48
N LEU A 333 -17.44 -26.07 -11.88
CA LEU A 333 -16.19 -25.74 -12.59
C LEU A 333 -15.69 -26.94 -13.41
N GLN A 334 -15.72 -28.14 -12.84
CA GLN A 334 -15.35 -29.36 -13.58
C GLN A 334 -16.26 -29.64 -14.77
N ALA A 335 -17.56 -29.39 -14.64
CA ALA A 335 -18.50 -29.49 -15.75
C ALA A 335 -18.22 -28.46 -16.86
N ASN A 336 -17.56 -27.34 -16.52
CA ASN A 336 -17.13 -26.29 -17.44
C ASN A 336 -15.67 -26.45 -17.90
N GLY A 337 -15.05 -27.62 -17.71
CA GLY A 337 -13.74 -27.93 -18.28
C GLY A 337 -12.54 -27.71 -17.35
N PHE A 338 -12.74 -27.17 -16.15
CA PHE A 338 -11.67 -27.08 -15.16
C PHE A 338 -11.22 -28.48 -14.71
N GLN A 339 -9.92 -28.65 -14.54
CA GLN A 339 -9.30 -29.86 -14.02
C GLN A 339 -9.07 -29.71 -12.52
N TYR A 340 -9.62 -30.62 -11.74
CA TYR A 340 -9.30 -30.69 -10.32
C TYR A 340 -7.84 -31.09 -10.12
N GLU A 341 -7.11 -30.32 -9.31
CA GLU A 341 -5.73 -30.64 -8.97
C GLU A 341 -5.63 -31.33 -7.60
N HIS A 342 -5.87 -30.60 -6.52
CA HIS A 342 -5.74 -31.08 -5.13
C HIS A 342 -6.34 -30.08 -4.13
N VAL A 343 -6.29 -30.44 -2.83
CA VAL A 343 -6.45 -29.48 -1.73
C VAL A 343 -5.17 -28.67 -1.65
N ALA A 344 -5.24 -27.38 -1.97
CA ALA A 344 -4.07 -26.50 -1.96
C ALA A 344 -3.63 -26.16 -0.54
N PHE A 345 -4.58 -25.84 0.34
CA PHE A 345 -4.34 -25.50 1.74
C PHE A 345 -5.65 -25.57 2.53
N TRP A 346 -5.60 -25.26 3.82
CA TRP A 346 -6.76 -25.13 4.70
C TRP A 346 -6.94 -23.69 5.16
N ALA A 347 -8.19 -23.25 5.26
CA ALA A 347 -8.57 -21.89 5.59
C ALA A 347 -9.73 -21.90 6.61
N TYR A 348 -10.05 -20.76 7.23
CA TYR A 348 -11.24 -20.65 8.06
C TYR A 348 -12.52 -20.67 7.20
N SER A 349 -13.59 -21.28 7.72
CA SER A 349 -14.85 -21.53 7.00
C SER A 349 -15.65 -20.28 6.69
#